data_AF-A0A2E8HPY7-F1
#
_entry.id   AF-A0A2E8HPY7-F1
#
_cell.length_a   1.000
_cell.length_b   1.000
_cell.length_c   1.000
_cell.angle_alpha   90.00
_cell.angle_beta   90.00
_cell.angle_gamma   90.00
#
_symmetry.space_group_name_H-M   'P 1'
#
loop_
_entity.id
_entity.type
_entity.pdbx_description
1 polymer ?
#
loop_
_entity_poly.entity_id
_entity_poly.type
_entity_poly.pdbx_seq_one_letter_code
_entity_poly.pdbx_strand_id
1 'polypeptide(L)'
;IHFASEFREVTEIIGTKGRITLEDPGHCPTVLTLRLPDKVPHRYSGSNAPAPIQRFEYPIPDSVSMTNAYPNQQGFLYQAEAVHRCVAAGLNQCPQFDMDESLHTLSLLGQIYAARDANK
;
A
#
# COMPACT_ATOMS: atom_id res chain seq x y z
N ILE A 1 -16.10 -10.05 -11.35
CA ILE A 1 -16.53 -10.56 -10.01
C ILE A 1 -16.28 -9.43 -9.04
N HIS A 2 -17.32 -8.87 -8.41
CA HIS A 2 -17.15 -7.86 -7.35
C HIS A 2 -16.92 -8.59 -6.04
N PHE A 3 -15.68 -8.66 -5.58
CA PHE A 3 -15.34 -9.13 -4.24
C PHE A 3 -15.52 -7.96 -3.27
N ALA A 4 -16.76 -7.54 -3.03
CA ALA A 4 -17.03 -6.50 -2.04
C ALA A 4 -16.92 -7.13 -0.65
N SER A 5 -15.75 -6.99 -0.02
CA SER A 5 -15.62 -7.14 1.42
C SER A 5 -16.52 -6.11 2.11
N GLU A 6 -17.25 -6.50 3.15
CA GLU A 6 -17.98 -5.55 4.01
C GLU A 6 -17.02 -4.56 4.68
N PHE A 7 -15.79 -5.00 4.94
CA PHE A 7 -14.75 -4.19 5.56
C PHE A 7 -13.89 -3.52 4.49
N ARG A 8 -13.71 -2.20 4.66
CA ARG A 8 -12.78 -1.41 3.86
C ARG A 8 -11.37 -1.97 3.98
N GLU A 9 -10.72 -2.20 2.85
CA GLU A 9 -9.33 -2.63 2.82
C GLU A 9 -8.45 -1.38 2.74
N VAL A 10 -7.98 -0.88 3.88
CA VAL A 10 -7.09 0.28 3.95
C VAL A 10 -5.81 -0.09 4.70
N THR A 11 -4.69 0.52 4.31
CA THR A 11 -3.43 0.42 5.07
C THR A 11 -3.14 1.77 5.71
N GLU A 12 -3.06 1.80 7.05
CA GLU A 12 -2.76 3.03 7.80
C GLU A 12 -1.42 2.91 8.53
N ILE A 13 -0.57 3.93 8.37
CA ILE A 13 0.64 4.11 9.16
C ILE A 13 0.41 5.33 10.05
N ILE A 14 0.36 5.12 11.36
CA ILE A 14 0.03 6.14 12.35
C ILE A 14 1.26 6.40 13.21
N GLY A 15 1.67 7.65 13.28
CA GLY A 15 2.80 8.10 14.12
C GLY A 15 2.42 9.29 14.97
N THR A 16 3.39 9.77 15.75
CA THR A 16 3.21 10.94 16.64
C THR A 16 2.96 12.23 15.89
N LYS A 17 3.31 12.30 14.59
CA LYS A 17 3.20 13.49 13.74
C LYS A 17 2.00 13.47 12.79
N GLY A 18 1.23 12.38 12.76
CA GLY A 18 0.12 12.26 11.82
C GLY A 18 -0.12 10.85 11.34
N ARG A 19 -0.82 10.76 10.21
CA ARG A 19 -1.27 9.51 9.61
C ARG A 19 -1.06 9.52 8.09
N ILE A 20 -0.57 8.40 7.58
CA ILE A 20 -0.57 8.05 6.17
C ILE A 20 -1.64 6.98 5.97
N THR A 21 -2.50 7.13 4.97
CA THR A 21 -3.52 6.15 4.61
C THR A 21 -3.39 5.82 3.12
N LEU A 22 -3.13 4.55 2.80
CA LEU A 22 -3.40 3.98 1.49
C LEU A 22 -4.89 3.63 1.45
N GLU A 23 -5.63 4.33 0.60
CA GLU A 23 -7.09 4.18 0.54
C GLU A 23 -7.50 2.89 -0.19
N ASP A 24 -8.76 2.53 -0.04
CA ASP A 24 -9.36 1.33 -0.60
C ASP A 24 -9.36 1.34 -2.15
N PRO A 25 -8.99 0.22 -2.82
CA PRO A 25 -8.48 -1.04 -2.26
C PRO A 25 -7.00 -0.97 -1.85
N GLY A 26 -6.71 -1.36 -0.60
CA GLY A 26 -5.40 -1.19 0.04
C GLY A 26 -4.24 -1.96 -0.60
N HIS A 27 -4.51 -3.11 -1.25
CA HIS A 27 -3.51 -3.89 -2.00
C HIS A 27 -3.21 -3.32 -3.40
N CYS A 28 -4.05 -2.44 -3.95
CA CYS A 28 -3.84 -1.79 -5.24
C CYS A 28 -4.37 -0.34 -5.24
N PRO A 29 -3.86 0.52 -4.34
CA PRO A 29 -4.44 1.83 -4.09
C PRO A 29 -4.12 2.81 -5.23
N THR A 30 -5.08 3.67 -5.56
CA THR A 30 -4.89 4.82 -6.48
C THR A 30 -4.85 6.15 -5.73
N VAL A 31 -5.01 6.11 -4.42
CA VAL A 31 -5.12 7.29 -3.58
C VAL A 31 -4.33 7.07 -2.29
N LEU A 32 -3.52 8.07 -1.97
CA LEU A 32 -2.90 8.23 -0.66
C LEU A 32 -3.45 9.49 0.01
N THR A 33 -3.84 9.36 1.28
CA THR A 33 -4.24 10.47 2.13
C THR A 33 -3.20 10.70 3.23
N LEU A 34 -2.73 11.93 3.38
CA LEU A 34 -1.94 12.37 4.53
C LEU A 34 -2.78 13.25 5.45
N ARG A 35 -2.70 12.98 6.75
CA ARG A 35 -3.23 13.85 7.80
C ARG A 35 -2.09 14.32 8.68
N LEU A 36 -1.71 15.58 8.52
CA LEU A 36 -0.61 16.21 9.24
C LEU A 36 -1.16 17.39 10.05
N PRO A 37 -1.32 17.22 11.38
CA PRO A 37 -1.69 18.33 12.24
C PRO A 37 -0.53 19.29 12.53
N ASP A 38 -0.81 20.58 12.67
CA ASP A 38 0.18 21.58 13.12
C ASP A 38 0.62 21.36 14.58
N LYS A 39 -0.25 20.76 15.41
CA LYS A 39 0.03 20.36 16.79
C LYS A 39 -0.70 19.08 17.14
N VAL A 40 -0.04 18.18 17.87
CA VAL A 40 -0.62 16.91 18.32
C VAL A 40 -0.91 17.00 19.83
N PRO A 41 -2.11 16.60 20.30
CA PRO A 41 -3.24 16.12 19.51
C PRO A 41 -4.12 17.27 18.96
N HIS A 42 -4.27 17.33 17.64
CA HIS A 42 -5.06 18.37 16.93
C HIS A 42 -6.55 18.32 17.26
N ARG A 43 -7.07 17.12 17.53
CA ARG A 43 -8.48 16.94 17.86
C ARG A 43 -8.91 17.71 19.12
N TYR A 44 -7.96 18.14 19.96
CA TYR A 44 -8.24 18.90 21.17
C TYR A 44 -7.82 20.38 21.08
N SER A 45 -7.35 20.86 19.92
CA SER A 45 -6.90 22.24 19.76
C SER A 45 -8.01 23.24 19.38
N GLY A 46 -9.27 22.93 19.66
CA GLY A 46 -10.41 23.80 19.36
C GLY A 46 -11.70 23.03 19.06
N SER A 47 -12.20 23.14 17.83
CA SER A 47 -13.51 22.68 17.35
C SER A 47 -13.69 21.16 17.21
N ASN A 48 -12.81 20.34 17.80
CA ASN A 48 -12.80 18.89 17.59
C ASN A 48 -12.66 18.48 16.11
N ALA A 49 -12.11 19.38 15.29
CA ALA A 49 -11.91 19.16 13.87
C ALA A 49 -10.74 18.18 13.62
N PRO A 50 -10.88 17.26 12.66
CA PRO A 50 -9.78 16.41 12.25
C PRO A 50 -8.66 17.26 11.64
N ALA A 51 -7.43 16.75 11.70
CA ALA A 51 -6.29 17.38 11.02
C ALA A 51 -6.58 17.51 9.51
N PRO A 52 -6.06 18.57 8.85
CA PRO A 52 -6.19 18.76 7.41
C PRO A 52 -5.77 17.52 6.61
N ILE A 53 -6.47 17.27 5.51
CA ILE A 53 -6.18 16.18 4.58
C ILE A 53 -5.39 16.75 3.40
N GLN A 54 -4.31 16.08 3.05
CA GLN A 54 -3.68 16.19 1.74
C GLN A 54 -3.94 14.89 0.99
N ARG A 55 -4.39 14.99 -0.26
CA ARG A 55 -4.75 13.86 -1.10
C ARG A 55 -3.81 13.80 -2.29
N PHE A 56 -3.26 12.62 -2.54
CA PHE A 56 -2.40 12.33 -3.68
C PHE A 56 -3.04 11.23 -4.50
N GLU A 57 -3.15 11.44 -5.80
CA GLU A 57 -3.73 10.47 -6.73
C GLU A 57 -2.61 9.85 -7.58
N TYR A 58 -2.63 8.53 -7.67
CA TYR A 58 -1.75 7.72 -8.49
C TYR A 58 -2.63 7.10 -9.57
N PRO A 59 -2.58 7.63 -10.81
CA PRO A 59 -3.48 7.17 -11.86
C PRO A 59 -3.26 5.70 -12.17
N ILE A 60 -4.23 5.08 -12.80
CA ILE A 60 -4.06 3.76 -13.41
C ILE A 60 -3.87 3.96 -14.90
N PRO A 61 -2.89 3.30 -15.54
CA PRO A 61 -2.75 3.39 -16.99
C PRO A 61 -4.01 2.86 -17.68
N ASP A 62 -4.60 3.67 -18.54
CA ASP A 62 -5.79 3.34 -19.33
C ASP A 62 -5.43 2.75 -20.71
N SER A 63 -4.14 2.78 -21.08
CA SER A 63 -3.61 2.28 -22.35
C SER A 63 -3.69 0.76 -22.51
N VAL A 64 -4.01 0.03 -21.44
CA VAL A 64 -4.12 -1.43 -21.44
C VAL A 64 -5.49 -1.84 -20.92
N SER A 65 -6.23 -2.58 -21.73
CA SER A 65 -7.50 -3.19 -21.37
C SER A 65 -7.33 -4.71 -21.25
N MET A 66 -7.91 -5.29 -20.21
CA MET A 66 -7.85 -6.72 -19.93
C MET A 66 -9.25 -7.28 -19.74
N THR A 67 -9.58 -8.35 -20.45
CA THR A 67 -10.84 -9.08 -20.25
C THR A 67 -10.83 -9.73 -18.87
N ASN A 68 -11.91 -9.58 -18.10
CA ASN A 68 -12.06 -10.14 -16.74
C ASN A 68 -10.97 -9.67 -15.75
N ALA A 69 -10.55 -8.41 -15.85
CA ALA A 69 -9.57 -7.84 -14.93
C ALA A 69 -10.05 -7.84 -13.46
N TYR A 70 -9.12 -8.07 -12.55
CA TYR A 70 -9.27 -7.74 -11.14
C TYR A 70 -9.23 -6.22 -10.94
N PRO A 71 -9.70 -5.70 -9.79
CA PRO A 71 -9.60 -4.28 -9.47
C PRO A 71 -8.18 -3.76 -9.67
N ASN A 72 -8.07 -2.65 -10.41
CA ASN A 72 -6.83 -1.91 -10.63
C ASN A 72 -5.66 -2.73 -11.22
N GLN A 73 -5.94 -3.88 -11.86
CA GLN A 73 -4.93 -4.81 -12.34
C GLN A 73 -3.95 -4.20 -13.36
N GLN A 74 -4.37 -3.17 -14.09
CA GLN A 74 -3.49 -2.42 -15.00
C GLN A 74 -2.31 -1.77 -14.27
N GLY A 75 -2.41 -1.56 -12.95
CA GLY A 75 -1.31 -1.10 -12.11
C GLY A 75 -0.09 -2.03 -12.13
N PHE A 76 -0.22 -3.29 -12.58
CA PHE A 76 0.93 -4.16 -12.81
C PHE A 76 1.92 -3.64 -13.87
N LEU A 77 1.53 -2.66 -14.69
CA LEU A 77 2.48 -1.95 -15.54
C LEU A 77 3.57 -1.25 -14.72
N TYR A 78 3.26 -0.76 -13.52
CA TYR A 78 4.26 -0.08 -12.68
C TYR A 78 5.40 -1.00 -12.25
N GLN A 79 5.09 -2.25 -11.88
CA GLN A 79 6.12 -3.23 -11.55
C GLN A 79 6.89 -3.69 -12.81
N ALA A 80 6.22 -3.84 -13.96
CA ALA A 80 6.89 -4.19 -15.21
C ALA A 80 7.92 -3.11 -15.60
N GLU A 81 7.52 -1.83 -15.53
CA GLU A 81 8.41 -0.71 -15.79
C GLU A 81 9.54 -0.58 -14.75
N ALA A 82 9.28 -0.93 -13.49
CA ALA A 82 10.33 -0.99 -12.47
C ALA A 82 11.41 -2.03 -12.82
N VAL A 83 10.99 -3.22 -13.27
CA VAL A 83 11.91 -4.27 -13.73
C VAL A 83 12.67 -3.81 -14.97
N HIS A 84 11.99 -3.21 -15.96
CA HIS A 84 12.64 -2.66 -17.16
C HIS A 84 13.74 -1.66 -16.80
N ARG A 85 13.48 -0.73 -15.87
CA ARG A 85 14.49 0.23 -15.40
C ARG A 85 15.69 -0.45 -14.75
N CYS A 86 15.46 -1.51 -13.95
CA CYS A 86 16.53 -2.24 -13.30
C CYS A 86 17.42 -2.97 -14.31
N VAL A 87 16.82 -3.71 -15.25
CA VAL A 87 17.55 -4.43 -16.31
C VAL A 87 18.33 -3.45 -17.20
N ALA A 88 17.71 -2.34 -17.61
CA ALA A 88 18.37 -1.31 -18.40
C ALA A 88 19.58 -0.67 -17.67
N ALA A 89 19.52 -0.58 -16.34
CA ALA A 89 20.61 -0.11 -15.50
C ALA A 89 21.65 -1.19 -15.15
N GLY A 90 21.52 -2.41 -15.68
CA GLY A 90 22.41 -3.53 -15.37
C GLY A 90 22.26 -4.10 -13.96
N LEU A 91 21.15 -3.81 -13.29
CA LEU A 91 20.82 -4.36 -11.98
C LEU A 91 20.21 -5.76 -12.12
N ASN A 92 20.54 -6.64 -11.18
CA ASN A 92 20.00 -7.99 -11.10
C ASN A 92 18.83 -8.15 -10.11
N GLN A 93 18.45 -7.06 -9.43
CA GLN A 93 17.34 -7.02 -8.48
C GLN A 93 16.73 -5.61 -8.39
N CYS A 94 15.50 -5.51 -7.88
CA CYS A 94 14.82 -4.23 -7.68
C CYS A 94 15.23 -3.59 -6.34
N PRO A 95 15.76 -2.35 -6.32
CA PRO A 95 16.17 -1.70 -5.06
C PRO A 95 15.03 -1.44 -4.07
N GLN A 96 13.78 -1.33 -4.55
CA GLN A 96 12.61 -1.09 -3.70
C GLN A 96 12.17 -2.34 -2.92
N PHE A 97 12.51 -3.54 -3.40
CA PHE A 97 12.17 -4.82 -2.79
C PHE A 97 13.14 -5.88 -3.32
N ASP A 98 14.23 -6.08 -2.59
CA ASP A 98 15.32 -6.95 -3.01
C ASP A 98 15.11 -8.41 -2.56
N MET A 99 16.11 -9.26 -2.83
CA MET A 99 16.04 -10.67 -2.47
C MET A 99 16.01 -10.89 -0.95
N ASP A 100 16.75 -10.10 -0.19
CA ASP A 100 16.83 -10.24 1.26
C ASP A 100 15.50 -9.89 1.91
N GLU A 101 14.85 -8.80 1.48
CA GLU A 101 13.52 -8.39 1.92
C GLU A 101 12.44 -9.43 1.52
N SER A 102 12.57 -10.01 0.32
CA SER A 102 11.69 -11.08 -0.15
C SER A 102 11.78 -12.32 0.74
N LEU A 103 13.01 -12.77 1.06
CA LEU A 103 13.26 -13.92 1.93
C LEU A 103 12.84 -13.65 3.36
N HIS A 104 13.04 -12.42 3.85
CA HIS A 104 12.58 -12.01 5.18
C HIS A 104 11.05 -12.07 5.29
N THR A 105 10.34 -11.55 4.29
CA THR A 105 8.87 -11.60 4.22
C THR A 105 8.35 -13.05 4.24
N LEU A 106 8.98 -13.94 3.46
CA LEU A 106 8.63 -15.38 3.45
C LEU A 106 8.92 -16.05 4.81
N SER A 107 10.03 -15.69 5.45
CA SER A 107 10.38 -16.20 6.79
C SER A 107 9.32 -15.82 7.83
N LEU A 108 8.90 -14.56 7.85
CA LEU A 108 7.86 -14.07 8.75
C LEU A 108 6.54 -14.84 8.56
N LEU A 109 6.14 -15.08 7.31
CA LEU A 109 4.94 -15.87 7.02
C LEU A 109 5.06 -17.30 7.58
N GLY A 110 6.22 -17.94 7.43
CA GLY A 110 6.50 -19.26 8.01
C GLY A 110 6.38 -19.27 9.54
N GLN A 111 6.91 -18.23 10.21
CA GLN A 111 6.81 -18.08 11.66
C GLN A 111 5.36 -17.92 12.13
N ILE A 112 4.55 -17.14 11.40
CA ILE A 112 3.11 -16.96 11.69
C ILE A 112 2.38 -18.31 11.60
N TYR A 113 2.64 -19.10 10.56
CA TYR A 113 2.02 -20.42 10.43
C TYR A 113 2.44 -21.39 11.54
N ALA A 114 3.72 -21.44 11.88
CA ALA A 114 4.21 -22.25 12.99
C ALA A 114 3.57 -21.84 14.33
N ALA A 115 3.47 -20.54 14.61
CA ALA A 115 2.83 -20.03 15.82
C ALA A 115 1.33 -20.36 15.87
N ARG A 116 0.62 -20.29 14.74
CA ARG A 116 -0.79 -20.71 14.65
C ARG A 116 -0.96 -22.19 14.98
N ASP A 117 -0.10 -23.05 14.45
CA ASP A 117 -0.24 -24.50 14.58
C ASP A 117 0.22 -25.01 15.96
N ALA A 118 1.11 -24.29 16.66
CA ALA A 118 1.47 -24.57 18.05
C ALA A 118 0.37 -24.22 19.07
N ASN A 119 -0.62 -23.42 18.68
CA ASN A 119 -1.77 -23.03 19.51
C ASN A 119 -3.03 -23.90 19.25
N LYS A 120 -2.90 -24.96 18.46
CA LYS A 120 -3.95 -25.97 18.23
C LYS A 120 -3.67 -27.21 19.07
#